data_AF-A0A162B1Y4-F1
#
_entry.id   AF-A0A162B1Y4-F1
#
_cell.length_a   1.000
_cell.length_b   1.000
_cell.length_c   1.000
_cell.angle_alpha   90.00
_cell.angle_beta   90.00
_cell.angle_gamma   90.00
#
_symmetry.space_group_name_H-M   'P 1'
#
loop_
_entity.id
_entity.type
_entity.pdbx_description
1 polymer ?
#
loop_
_entity_poly.entity_id
_entity_poly.type
_entity_poly.pdbx_seq_one_letter_code
_entity_poly.pdbx_strand_id
1 'polypeptide(L)'
;MSTPKRQPYPASRIKVGAVLYRAYSLVDEGKVESGFEEWIVRNIRARRNSMKLMGISLAGRGIEVPKVVNLARKTFSSWGKRSTKSGDFGWLPNIPTHCREQFQVGSDLPVGLYTTKRAALAYALASEIDSAEWYAEEIVKEIDEGELLILRTELAEVNAQIAALQRRAKALSKESAKNAKDTA
;
A
#
# COMPACT_ATOMS: atom_id res chain seq x y z
N MET A 1 -12.32 10.54 -11.00
CA MET A 1 -13.07 10.04 -9.80
C MET A 1 -12.27 10.55 -8.60
N SER A 2 -12.77 11.43 -7.73
CA SER A 2 -11.90 12.01 -6.69
C SER A 2 -11.15 10.96 -5.87
N THR A 3 -9.82 11.04 -5.86
CA THR A 3 -8.94 10.13 -5.09
C THR A 3 -9.44 9.98 -3.63
N PRO A 4 -9.72 8.74 -3.18
CA PRO A 4 -10.18 8.48 -1.82
C PRO A 4 -9.22 9.07 -0.78
N LYS A 5 -9.80 9.70 0.24
CA LYS A 5 -9.03 10.17 1.39
C LYS A 5 -8.29 9.00 2.06
N ARG A 6 -7.20 9.35 2.73
CA ARG A 6 -6.44 8.39 3.55
C ARG A 6 -7.34 7.77 4.59
N GLN A 7 -7.16 6.48 4.86
CA GLN A 7 -7.98 5.78 5.85
C GLN A 7 -7.58 6.25 7.27
N PRO A 8 -8.52 6.75 8.09
CA PRO A 8 -8.26 7.06 9.49
C PRO A 8 -7.77 5.84 10.27
N TYR A 9 -6.96 6.05 11.30
CA TYR A 9 -6.36 4.98 12.10
C TYR A 9 -7.40 4.02 12.69
N PRO A 10 -7.48 2.76 12.24
CA PRO A 10 -8.47 1.81 12.74
C PRO A 10 -7.91 1.05 13.94
N ALA A 11 -8.04 1.61 15.15
CA ALA A 11 -7.38 1.10 16.36
C ALA A 11 -7.67 -0.39 16.66
N SER A 12 -8.88 -0.87 16.36
CA SER A 12 -9.26 -2.28 16.54
C SER A 12 -8.61 -3.25 15.56
N ARG A 13 -8.14 -2.76 14.39
CA ARG A 13 -7.54 -3.58 13.33
C ARG A 13 -6.02 -3.54 13.33
N ILE A 14 -5.41 -2.44 13.78
CA ILE A 14 -3.95 -2.30 13.81
C ILE A 14 -3.38 -2.95 15.06
N LYS A 15 -3.03 -4.24 14.92
CA LYS A 15 -2.31 -5.04 15.92
C LYS A 15 -1.10 -5.72 15.29
N VAL A 16 -0.17 -6.22 16.11
CA VAL A 16 0.98 -6.98 15.59
C VAL A 16 0.48 -8.18 14.77
N GLY A 17 1.04 -8.36 13.57
CA GLY A 17 0.60 -9.36 12.61
C GLY A 17 -0.57 -8.94 11.71
N ALA A 18 -1.19 -7.78 11.92
CA ALA A 18 -2.21 -7.27 11.02
C ALA A 18 -1.64 -7.03 9.62
N VAL A 19 -2.45 -7.31 8.60
CA VAL A 19 -2.10 -7.12 7.18
C VAL A 19 -2.83 -5.90 6.64
N LEU A 20 -2.05 -4.99 6.07
CA LEU A 20 -2.50 -3.87 5.25
C LEU A 20 -2.23 -4.19 3.78
N TYR A 21 -3.02 -3.59 2.91
CA TYR A 21 -2.96 -3.82 1.48
C TYR A 21 -2.67 -2.51 0.77
N ARG A 22 -1.77 -2.55 -0.21
CA ARG A 22 -1.61 -1.53 -1.25
C ARG A 22 -1.88 -2.20 -2.59
N ALA A 23 -2.76 -1.64 -3.40
CA ALA A 23 -2.96 -2.13 -4.76
C ALA A 23 -1.92 -1.46 -5.67
N TYR A 24 -1.48 -2.18 -6.69
CA TYR A 24 -0.59 -1.64 -7.71
C TYR A 24 -1.02 -2.09 -9.10
N SER A 25 -0.65 -1.29 -10.08
CA SER A 25 -0.59 -1.66 -11.49
C SER A 25 0.75 -1.15 -12.03
N LEU A 26 1.40 -1.94 -12.89
CA LEU A 26 2.64 -1.56 -13.53
C LEU A 26 2.68 -2.18 -14.93
N VAL A 27 3.37 -1.51 -15.85
CA VAL A 27 3.67 -2.06 -17.17
C VAL A 27 5.09 -2.62 -17.12
N ASP A 28 5.22 -3.92 -17.35
CA ASP A 28 6.51 -4.60 -17.47
C ASP A 28 6.60 -5.23 -18.87
N GLU A 29 7.58 -4.80 -19.66
CA GLU A 29 7.80 -5.26 -21.04
C GLU A 29 6.52 -5.25 -21.92
N GLY A 30 5.69 -4.21 -21.78
CA GLY A 30 4.43 -4.06 -22.52
C GLY A 30 3.27 -4.91 -21.99
N LYS A 31 3.46 -5.66 -20.90
CA LYS A 31 2.38 -6.37 -20.19
C LYS A 31 1.99 -5.61 -18.94
N VAL A 32 0.69 -5.43 -18.76
CA VAL A 32 0.17 -4.80 -17.55
C VAL A 32 0.01 -5.86 -16.46
N GLU A 33 0.83 -5.75 -15.44
CA GLU A 33 0.68 -6.49 -14.20
C GLU A 33 -0.11 -5.65 -13.20
N SER A 34 -1.03 -6.30 -12.48
CA SER A 34 -1.72 -5.67 -11.35
C SER A 34 -1.69 -6.62 -10.17
N GLY A 35 -1.75 -6.09 -8.96
CA GLY A 35 -1.63 -6.92 -7.78
C GLY A 35 -1.95 -6.21 -6.48
N PHE A 36 -1.64 -6.90 -5.39
CA PHE A 36 -1.68 -6.35 -4.04
C PHE A 36 -0.34 -6.60 -3.37
N GLU A 37 0.23 -5.56 -2.79
CA GLU A 37 1.29 -5.68 -1.82
C GLU A 37 0.68 -5.93 -0.44
N GLU A 38 1.22 -6.92 0.27
CA GLU A 38 0.86 -7.18 1.65
C GLU A 38 1.88 -6.52 2.58
N TRP A 39 1.42 -5.59 3.41
CA TRP A 39 2.22 -4.87 4.39
C TRP A 39 1.83 -5.31 5.79
N ILE A 40 2.75 -5.96 6.49
CA ILE A 40 2.47 -6.60 7.78
C ILE A 40 2.99 -5.74 8.90
N VAL A 41 2.16 -5.54 9.94
CA VAL A 41 2.57 -4.88 11.17
C VAL A 41 3.55 -5.78 11.93
N ARG A 42 4.84 -5.41 11.92
CA ARG A 42 5.92 -6.16 12.59
C ARG A 42 5.92 -5.91 14.09
N ASN A 43 5.79 -4.66 14.49
CA ASN A 43 5.73 -4.25 15.89
C ASN A 43 5.12 -2.85 16.02
N ILE A 44 4.61 -2.58 17.22
CA ILE A 44 4.13 -1.26 17.65
C ILE A 44 4.95 -0.91 18.89
N ARG A 45 5.70 0.20 18.84
CA ARG A 45 6.64 0.56 19.91
C ARG A 45 6.70 2.07 20.10
N ALA A 46 7.20 2.52 21.24
CA ALA A 46 7.53 3.93 21.45
C ALA A 46 8.48 4.43 20.35
N ARG A 47 8.29 5.66 19.90
CA ARG A 47 9.18 6.30 18.93
C ARG A 47 10.61 6.34 19.51
N ARG A 48 11.62 6.16 18.65
CA ARG A 48 13.02 6.25 19.09
C ARG A 48 13.27 7.64 19.68
N ASN A 49 14.02 7.70 20.78
CA ASN A 49 14.35 8.93 21.52
C ASN A 49 13.13 9.70 22.08
N SER A 50 11.93 9.10 22.12
CA SER A 50 10.73 9.76 22.66
C SER A 50 10.37 9.32 24.08
N MET A 51 11.16 8.45 24.71
CA MET A 51 10.87 7.96 26.06
C MET A 51 11.29 8.93 27.17
N LYS A 52 12.19 9.86 26.86
CA LYS A 52 12.74 10.82 27.81
C LYS A 52 12.66 12.24 27.25
N LEU A 53 12.38 13.21 28.11
CA LEU A 53 12.52 14.64 27.83
C LEU A 53 13.50 15.22 28.84
N MET A 54 14.59 15.83 28.38
CA MET A 54 15.67 16.36 29.25
C MET A 54 16.18 15.33 30.28
N GLY A 55 16.35 14.07 29.87
CA GLY A 55 16.81 12.98 30.74
C GLY A 55 15.72 12.38 31.65
N ILE A 56 14.53 12.99 31.72
CA ILE A 56 13.42 12.57 32.58
C ILE A 56 12.48 11.63 31.84
N SER A 57 12.11 10.50 32.45
CA SER A 57 11.15 9.54 31.90
C SER A 57 9.75 10.15 31.77
N LEU A 58 9.19 10.15 30.56
CA LEU A 58 7.83 10.63 30.31
C LEU A 58 6.77 9.74 30.96
N ALA A 59 6.97 8.41 30.90
CA ALA A 59 6.06 7.44 31.52
C ALA A 59 5.96 7.63 33.04
N GLY A 60 7.07 8.01 33.69
CA GLY A 60 7.11 8.28 35.13
C GLY A 60 6.34 9.54 35.55
N ARG A 61 5.94 10.39 34.59
CA ARG A 61 5.10 11.58 34.80
C ARG A 61 3.66 11.39 34.32
N GLY A 62 3.28 10.17 33.95
CA GLY A 62 1.95 9.89 33.38
C GLY A 62 1.75 10.47 31.97
N ILE A 63 2.81 10.90 31.29
CA ILE A 63 2.72 11.43 29.92
C ILE A 63 2.75 10.25 28.93
N GLU A 64 1.73 10.17 28.08
CA GLU A 64 1.68 9.12 27.06
C GLU A 64 2.81 9.30 26.04
N VAL A 65 3.62 8.26 25.88
CA VAL A 65 4.73 8.26 24.93
C VAL A 65 4.19 7.98 23.53
N PRO A 66 4.52 8.81 22.52
CA PRO A 66 4.07 8.59 21.16
C PRO A 66 4.57 7.25 20.63
N LYS A 67 3.63 6.43 20.14
CA LYS A 67 3.91 5.11 19.56
C LYS A 67 3.94 5.17 18.04
N VAL A 68 4.76 4.32 17.44
CA VAL A 68 4.88 4.13 16.00
C VAL A 68 4.61 2.68 15.63
N VAL A 69 3.96 2.51 14.49
CA VAL A 69 3.70 1.23 13.86
C VAL A 69 4.80 0.99 12.82
N ASN A 70 5.50 -0.14 12.92
CA ASN A 70 6.53 -0.54 11.96
C ASN A 70 5.95 -1.62 11.04
N LEU A 71 5.87 -1.32 9.75
CA LEU A 71 5.41 -2.20 8.70
C LEU A 71 6.60 -2.83 7.97
N ALA A 72 6.39 -4.05 7.49
CA ALA A 72 7.25 -4.66 6.48
C ALA A 72 6.41 -5.20 5.32
N ARG A 73 6.78 -4.87 4.09
CA ARG A 73 6.19 -5.45 2.88
C ARG A 73 6.59 -6.90 2.78
N LYS A 74 5.66 -7.81 2.57
CA LYS A 74 5.90 -9.23 2.33
C LYS A 74 6.13 -9.44 0.83
N THR A 75 7.38 -9.71 0.48
CA THR A 75 7.84 -9.98 -0.88
C THR A 75 8.98 -11.01 -0.83
N PHE A 76 9.42 -11.53 -1.97
CA PHE A 76 10.50 -12.52 -2.05
C PHE A 76 11.81 -12.05 -1.37
N SER A 77 12.06 -10.73 -1.37
CA SER A 77 13.27 -10.12 -0.79
C SER A 77 13.17 -9.84 0.70
N SER A 78 12.00 -10.03 1.33
CA SER A 78 11.78 -9.74 2.75
C SER A 78 11.19 -10.93 3.53
N TRP A 79 10.55 -11.88 2.84
CA TRP A 79 9.90 -13.04 3.40
C TRP A 79 10.23 -14.29 2.58
N GLY A 80 10.70 -15.35 3.25
CA GLY A 80 11.08 -16.58 2.58
C GLY A 80 11.51 -17.66 3.55
N LYS A 81 12.16 -18.69 3.00
CA LYS A 81 12.68 -19.81 3.80
C LYS A 81 13.84 -19.32 4.69
N ARG A 82 13.72 -19.48 6.00
CA ARG A 82 14.73 -19.08 7.00
C ARG A 82 15.85 -20.10 7.16
N SER A 83 15.55 -21.37 6.90
CA SER A 83 16.47 -22.49 7.08
C SER A 83 16.32 -23.46 5.92
N THR A 84 17.43 -23.87 5.33
CA THR A 84 17.43 -24.89 4.28
C THR A 84 16.96 -26.25 4.81
N LYS A 85 17.15 -26.51 6.12
CA LYS A 85 16.94 -27.81 6.77
C LYS A 85 15.55 -28.01 7.40
N SER A 86 15.01 -26.98 8.06
CA SER A 86 13.78 -27.12 8.88
C SER A 86 12.51 -26.68 8.17
N GLY A 87 12.59 -26.16 6.94
CA GLY A 87 11.39 -25.76 6.18
C GLY A 87 10.71 -24.48 6.68
N ASP A 88 11.25 -23.83 7.71
CA ASP A 88 10.63 -22.65 8.33
C ASP A 88 10.57 -21.46 7.37
N PHE A 89 9.39 -20.88 7.20
CA PHE A 89 9.20 -19.61 6.48
C PHE A 89 9.06 -18.45 7.47
N GLY A 90 9.65 -17.31 7.11
CA GLY A 90 9.57 -16.12 7.93
C GLY A 90 10.26 -14.90 7.33
N TRP A 91 10.34 -13.86 8.14
CA TRP A 91 11.09 -12.65 7.77
C TRP A 91 12.57 -12.95 7.61
N LEU A 92 13.14 -12.48 6.51
CA LEU A 92 14.58 -12.52 6.28
C LEU A 92 15.29 -11.56 7.25
N PRO A 93 16.56 -11.84 7.62
CA PRO A 93 17.27 -11.07 8.63
C PRO A 93 17.51 -9.60 8.21
N ASN A 94 17.74 -9.37 6.92
CA ASN A 94 17.92 -8.04 6.36
C ASN A 94 16.74 -7.67 5.46
N ILE A 95 15.77 -6.93 5.99
CA ILE A 95 14.63 -6.43 5.20
C ILE A 95 15.08 -5.12 4.51
N PRO A 96 15.03 -5.03 3.17
CA PRO A 96 15.42 -3.83 2.43
C PRO A 96 14.66 -2.57 2.89
N THR A 97 15.29 -1.40 2.78
CA THR A 97 14.66 -0.12 3.18
C THR A 97 13.35 0.15 2.45
N HIS A 98 13.28 -0.11 1.15
CA HIS A 98 12.06 0.07 0.35
C HIS A 98 10.93 -0.92 0.73
N CYS A 99 11.22 -1.97 1.52
CA CYS A 99 10.23 -2.90 2.05
C CYS A 99 9.85 -2.58 3.51
N ARG A 100 10.23 -1.42 4.04
CA ARG A 100 9.95 -0.99 5.41
C ARG A 100 9.21 0.35 5.38
N GLU A 101 8.17 0.46 6.19
CA GLU A 101 7.41 1.71 6.31
C GLU A 101 7.04 1.94 7.78
N GLN A 102 6.92 3.20 8.21
CA GLN A 102 6.60 3.56 9.58
C GLN A 102 5.57 4.70 9.60
N PHE A 103 4.60 4.61 10.50
CA PHE A 103 3.65 5.70 10.75
C PHE A 103 3.29 5.79 12.23
N GLN A 104 2.69 6.91 12.64
CA GLN A 104 2.35 7.17 14.02
C GLN A 104 1.02 6.48 14.41
N VAL A 105 0.95 5.96 15.64
CA VAL A 105 -0.31 5.45 16.18
C VAL A 105 -1.31 6.60 16.30
N GLY A 106 -2.53 6.40 15.83
CA GLY A 106 -3.58 7.42 15.85
C GLY A 106 -3.58 8.36 14.64
N SER A 107 -2.52 8.38 13.83
CA SER A 107 -2.54 9.10 12.54
C SER A 107 -3.14 8.25 11.44
N ASP A 108 -3.69 8.89 10.40
CA ASP A 108 -4.14 8.21 9.17
C ASP A 108 -3.10 7.22 8.65
N LEU A 109 -3.58 6.12 8.07
CA LEU A 109 -2.72 5.15 7.40
C LEU A 109 -1.92 5.83 6.28
N PRO A 110 -0.71 5.34 5.96
CA PRO A 110 0.06 5.91 4.86
C PRO A 110 -0.71 5.87 3.54
N VAL A 111 -0.32 6.74 2.61
CA VAL A 111 -0.96 6.86 1.31
C VAL A 111 -0.94 5.52 0.58
N GLY A 112 -2.08 5.14 0.00
CA GLY A 112 -2.28 3.88 -0.69
C GLY A 112 -2.37 2.63 0.20
N LEU A 113 -2.20 2.74 1.52
CA LEU A 113 -2.34 1.62 2.46
C LEU A 113 -3.72 1.60 3.12
N TYR A 114 -4.38 0.45 3.01
CA TYR A 114 -5.72 0.24 3.55
C TYR A 114 -5.83 -1.11 4.26
N THR A 115 -6.79 -1.21 5.18
CA THR A 115 -7.07 -2.48 5.89
C THR A 115 -7.80 -3.52 5.05
N THR A 116 -8.25 -3.16 3.84
CA THR A 116 -8.96 -4.08 2.94
C THR A 116 -8.46 -3.93 1.52
N LYS A 117 -8.40 -5.06 0.78
CA LYS A 117 -8.07 -5.08 -0.65
C LYS A 117 -8.99 -4.20 -1.47
N ARG A 118 -10.29 -4.16 -1.13
CA ARG A 118 -11.30 -3.34 -1.82
C ARG A 118 -10.98 -1.85 -1.71
N ALA A 119 -10.66 -1.35 -0.51
CA ALA A 119 -10.32 0.05 -0.32
C ALA A 119 -8.98 0.41 -0.98
N ALA A 120 -7.98 -0.48 -0.91
CA ALA A 120 -6.71 -0.29 -1.59
C ALA A 120 -6.88 -0.19 -3.12
N LEU A 121 -7.73 -1.04 -3.70
CA LEU A 121 -8.02 -1.03 -5.12
C LEU A 121 -8.81 0.21 -5.55
N ALA A 122 -9.77 0.64 -4.74
CA ALA A 122 -10.54 1.86 -5.01
C ALA A 122 -9.62 3.10 -5.03
N TYR A 123 -8.65 3.15 -4.12
CA TYR A 123 -7.63 4.20 -4.12
C TYR A 123 -6.76 4.15 -5.38
N ALA A 124 -6.18 3.00 -5.72
CA ALA A 124 -5.34 2.86 -6.91
C ALA A 124 -6.10 3.23 -8.19
N LEU A 125 -7.34 2.77 -8.34
CA LEU A 125 -8.18 3.13 -9.50
C LEU A 125 -8.38 4.63 -9.62
N ALA A 126 -8.72 5.30 -8.52
CA ALA A 126 -8.93 6.74 -8.55
C ALA A 126 -7.63 7.51 -8.85
N SER A 127 -6.49 7.07 -8.28
CA SER A 127 -5.18 7.65 -8.56
C SER A 127 -4.78 7.53 -10.03
N GLU A 128 -5.00 6.36 -10.65
CA GLU A 128 -4.70 6.17 -12.08
C GLU A 128 -5.68 6.95 -12.97
N ILE A 129 -6.96 7.04 -12.58
CA ILE A 129 -7.93 7.87 -13.31
C ILE A 129 -7.54 9.34 -13.26
N ASP A 130 -7.19 9.86 -12.09
CA ASP A 130 -6.75 11.25 -11.92
C ASP A 130 -5.46 11.51 -12.74
N SER A 131 -4.58 10.51 -12.87
CA SER A 131 -3.39 10.59 -13.74
C SER A 131 -3.77 10.63 -15.22
N ALA A 132 -4.70 9.78 -15.66
CA ALA A 132 -5.19 9.78 -17.04
C ALA A 132 -5.89 11.11 -17.41
N GLU A 133 -6.62 11.69 -16.47
CA GLU A 133 -7.23 13.02 -16.62
C GLU A 133 -6.13 14.09 -16.80
N TRP A 134 -5.07 14.08 -15.99
CA TRP A 134 -3.93 14.99 -16.14
C TRP A 134 -3.26 14.86 -17.51
N TYR A 135 -2.94 13.63 -17.95
CA TYR A 135 -2.35 13.39 -19.26
C TYR A 135 -3.25 13.89 -20.41
N ALA A 136 -4.56 13.66 -20.32
CA ALA A 136 -5.49 14.14 -21.33
C ALA A 136 -5.51 15.67 -21.41
N GLU A 137 -5.41 16.38 -20.28
CA GLU A 137 -5.31 17.83 -20.26
C GLU A 137 -3.99 18.35 -20.84
N GLU A 138 -2.86 17.72 -20.53
CA GLU A 138 -1.55 18.13 -21.06
C GLU A 138 -1.43 17.90 -22.57
N ILE A 139 -1.98 16.79 -23.09
CA ILE A 139 -2.01 16.52 -24.55
C ILE A 139 -2.75 17.62 -25.33
N VAL A 140 -3.74 18.28 -24.72
CA VAL A 140 -4.47 19.38 -25.38
C VAL A 140 -3.65 20.67 -25.43
N LYS A 141 -2.76 20.87 -24.46
CA LYS A 141 -1.93 22.08 -24.34
C LYS A 141 -0.63 21.97 -25.12
N GLU A 142 -0.13 20.74 -25.31
CA GLU A 142 1.15 20.48 -25.95
C GLU A 142 1.09 20.67 -27.47
N ILE A 143 2.14 21.28 -28.01
CA ILE A 143 2.27 21.63 -29.44
C ILE A 143 3.43 20.85 -30.06
N ASP A 144 4.45 20.50 -29.28
CA ASP A 144 5.58 19.72 -29.76
C ASP A 144 5.16 18.28 -30.10
N GLU A 145 5.44 17.83 -31.32
CA GLU A 145 5.04 16.51 -31.79
C GLU A 145 5.75 15.36 -31.05
N GLY A 146 6.98 15.59 -30.59
CA GLY A 146 7.75 14.62 -29.83
C GLY A 146 7.17 14.41 -28.43
N GLU A 147 6.93 15.51 -27.72
CA GLU A 147 6.28 15.48 -26.40
C GLU A 147 4.85 14.94 -26.49
N LEU A 148 4.08 15.30 -27.53
CA LEU A 148 2.75 14.73 -27.77
C LEU A 148 2.78 13.21 -27.93
N LEU A 149 3.79 12.66 -28.61
CA LEU A 149 3.93 11.22 -28.77
C LEU A 149 4.22 10.54 -27.43
N ILE A 150 5.08 11.14 -26.59
CA ILE A 150 5.41 10.65 -25.25
C ILE A 150 4.14 10.65 -24.38
N LEU A 151 3.45 11.78 -24.28
CA LEU A 151 2.24 11.92 -23.47
C LEU A 151 1.13 10.94 -23.89
N ARG A 152 0.94 10.74 -25.20
CA ARG A 152 -0.03 9.75 -25.72
C ARG A 152 0.35 8.32 -25.37
N THR A 153 1.65 8.01 -25.38
CA THR A 153 2.15 6.69 -25.01
C THR A 153 1.93 6.44 -23.51
N GLU A 154 2.29 7.38 -22.66
CA GLU A 154 2.07 7.30 -21.22
C GLU A 154 0.56 7.22 -20.89
N LEU A 155 -0.29 8.00 -21.56
CA LEU A 155 -1.75 7.89 -21.40
C LEU A 155 -2.27 6.50 -21.80
N ALA A 156 -1.74 5.90 -22.87
CA ALA A 156 -2.13 4.55 -23.27
C ALA A 156 -1.74 3.51 -22.21
N GLU A 157 -0.56 3.65 -21.62
CA GLU A 157 -0.10 2.80 -20.50
C GLU A 157 -1.00 2.95 -19.28
N VAL A 158 -1.29 4.17 -18.83
CA VAL A 158 -2.18 4.43 -17.69
C VAL A 158 -3.58 3.86 -17.95
N ASN A 159 -4.13 4.03 -19.15
CA ASN A 159 -5.42 3.42 -19.51
C ASN A 159 -5.40 1.88 -19.42
N ALA A 160 -4.29 1.26 -19.84
CA ALA A 160 -4.12 -0.18 -19.73
C ALA A 160 -4.02 -0.63 -18.25
N GLN A 161 -3.39 0.17 -17.40
CA GLN A 161 -3.35 -0.01 -15.94
C GLN A 161 -4.74 0.10 -15.30
N ILE A 162 -5.52 1.12 -15.66
CA ILE A 162 -6.92 1.28 -15.22
C ILE A 162 -7.73 0.02 -15.58
N ALA A 163 -7.63 -0.46 -16.82
CA ALA A 163 -8.34 -1.66 -17.28
C ALA A 163 -7.92 -2.91 -16.49
N ALA A 164 -6.65 -3.06 -16.14
CA ALA A 164 -6.17 -4.17 -15.30
C ALA A 164 -6.74 -4.09 -13.87
N LEU A 165 -6.74 -2.91 -13.25
CA LEU A 165 -7.30 -2.69 -11.93
C LEU A 165 -8.83 -2.92 -11.91
N GLN A 166 -9.55 -2.50 -12.95
CA GLN A 166 -10.99 -2.74 -13.07
C GLN A 166 -11.32 -4.24 -13.20
N ARG A 167 -10.53 -4.99 -13.98
CA ARG A 167 -10.67 -6.46 -14.07
C ARG A 167 -10.47 -7.11 -12.69
N ARG A 168 -9.47 -6.66 -11.93
CA ARG A 168 -9.20 -7.12 -10.57
C ARG A 168 -10.34 -6.77 -9.60
N ALA A 169 -10.96 -5.60 -9.74
CA ALA A 169 -12.14 -5.21 -8.95
C ALA A 169 -13.30 -6.20 -9.12
N LYS A 170 -13.59 -6.54 -10.39
CA LYS A 170 -14.63 -7.49 -10.77
C LYS A 170 -14.31 -8.90 -10.26
N ALA A 171 -13.05 -9.32 -10.32
CA ALA A 171 -12.62 -10.62 -9.79
C ALA A 171 -12.83 -10.70 -8.26
N LEU A 172 -12.42 -9.65 -7.54
CA LEU A 172 -12.56 -9.56 -6.08
C LEU A 172 -14.03 -9.56 -5.63
N SER A 173 -14.92 -8.89 -6.36
CA SER A 173 -16.35 -8.89 -6.05
C SER A 173 -16.97 -10.28 -6.24
N LYS A 174 -16.62 -10.97 -7.34
CA LYS A 174 -17.05 -12.35 -7.61
C LYS A 174 -16.56 -13.33 -6.54
N GLU A 175 -15.31 -13.22 -6.11
CA GLU A 175 -14.75 -14.03 -5.03
C GLU A 175 -15.51 -13.81 -3.72
N SER A 176 -15.79 -12.55 -3.36
CA SER A 176 -16.55 -12.24 -2.16
C SER A 176 -17.99 -12.77 -2.20
N ALA A 177 -18.64 -12.72 -3.37
CA ALA A 177 -19.99 -13.23 -3.57
C ALA A 177 -20.05 -14.76 -3.50
N LYS A 178 -19.01 -15.45 -3.97
CA LYS A 178 -18.89 -16.91 -3.85
C LYS A 178 -18.72 -17.32 -2.38
N ASN A 179 -17.75 -16.73 -1.67
CA ASN A 179 -17.48 -17.06 -0.28
C ASN A 179 -18.70 -16.83 0.62
N ALA A 180 -19.50 -15.79 0.36
CA ALA A 180 -20.73 -15.53 1.10
C ALA A 180 -21.81 -16.61 0.92
N LYS A 181 -21.89 -17.24 -0.27
CA LYS A 181 -22.81 -18.35 -0.54
C LYS A 181 -22.36 -19.65 0.10
N ASP A 182 -21.06 -19.90 0.16
CA ASP A 182 -20.50 -21.13 0.74
C ASP A 182 -20.61 -21.15 2.29
N THR A 183 -20.86 -20.00 2.92
CA THR A 183 -21.03 -19.85 4.37
C THR A 183 -22.49 -19.74 4.84
N ALA A 184 -23.46 -19.77 3.92
CA ALA A 184 -24.90 -19.67 4.19
C ALA A 184 -25.58 -21.04 4.04
#